data_AF-A0A958JB35-F1
#
_entry.id   AF-A0A958JB35-F1
#
_cell.length_a   1.000
_cell.length_b   1.000
_cell.length_c   1.000
_cell.angle_alpha   90.00
_cell.angle_beta   90.00
_cell.angle_gamma   90.00
#
_symmetry.space_group_name_H-M   'P 1'
#
loop_
_entity.id
_entity.type
_entity.pdbx_description
1 polymer ?
#
loop_
_entity_poly.entity_id
_entity_poly.type
_entity_poly.pdbx_seq_one_letter_code
_entity_poly.pdbx_strand_id
1 'polypeptide(L)'
;MRKVKFLGVSIFVVVSLFISYNQAEAGKKSSSFKVCQTEDETLIVRKKCKGRAGETELDLESLIGEDGEDGSDGENGATNAVIRTVEQVSNATQLNLSSPCNEGEVAVGGGFATYGGTTAFAALSEPLSEGSTPEVGDEFVPDEWRVFFRNPDSQNITFKVYTICVSP
;
A
#
# COMPACT_ATOMS: atom_id res chain seq x y z
N MET A 1 -35.81 -11.34 -45.90
CA MET A 1 -34.48 -10.72 -45.97
C MET A 1 -33.50 -11.55 -45.14
N ARG A 2 -32.35 -11.89 -45.72
CA ARG A 2 -31.36 -12.88 -45.24
C ARG A 2 -30.37 -12.27 -44.25
N LYS A 3 -30.11 -13.04 -43.18
CA LYS A 3 -28.85 -13.25 -42.43
C LYS A 3 -27.76 -12.15 -42.48
N VAL A 4 -27.50 -11.52 -41.33
CA VAL A 4 -26.15 -11.15 -40.90
C VAL A 4 -26.02 -11.46 -39.39
N LYS A 5 -25.57 -12.66 -39.06
CA LYS A 5 -25.09 -13.04 -37.72
C LYS A 5 -23.83 -13.88 -37.94
N PHE A 6 -22.68 -13.27 -38.27
CA PHE A 6 -21.40 -14.01 -38.32
C PHE A 6 -20.16 -13.09 -38.45
N LEU A 7 -20.10 -11.96 -37.72
CA LEU A 7 -18.90 -11.11 -37.71
C LEU A 7 -18.31 -10.81 -36.31
N GLY A 8 -18.97 -11.24 -35.22
CA GLY A 8 -18.50 -10.94 -33.85
C GLY A 8 -17.54 -11.98 -33.24
N VAL A 9 -17.61 -13.25 -33.70
CA VAL A 9 -16.87 -14.35 -33.05
C VAL A 9 -15.42 -14.42 -33.54
N SER A 10 -15.13 -14.04 -34.79
CA SER A 10 -13.77 -14.11 -35.33
C SER A 10 -12.81 -13.05 -34.79
N ILE A 11 -13.32 -11.87 -34.37
CA ILE A 11 -12.47 -10.82 -33.79
C ILE A 11 -12.02 -11.19 -32.38
N PHE A 12 -12.89 -11.81 -31.57
CA PHE A 12 -12.53 -12.25 -30.22
C PHE A 12 -11.45 -13.34 -30.22
N VAL A 13 -11.49 -14.30 -31.15
CA VAL A 13 -10.49 -15.37 -31.22
C VAL A 13 -9.11 -14.85 -31.65
N VAL A 14 -9.05 -13.86 -32.55
CA VAL A 14 -7.77 -13.26 -32.97
C VAL A 14 -7.16 -12.39 -31.87
N VAL A 15 -7.98 -11.65 -31.11
CA VAL A 15 -7.51 -10.87 -29.95
C VAL A 15 -7.02 -11.78 -28.82
N SER A 16 -7.72 -12.89 -28.54
CA SER A 16 -7.26 -13.86 -27.54
C SER A 16 -5.95 -14.53 -27.96
N LEU A 17 -5.77 -14.89 -29.23
CA LEU A 17 -4.50 -15.43 -29.74
C LEU A 17 -3.36 -14.40 -29.73
N PHE A 18 -3.64 -13.11 -29.96
CA PHE A 18 -2.64 -12.05 -29.82
C PHE A 18 -2.23 -11.83 -28.35
N ILE A 19 -3.17 -11.91 -27.41
CA ILE A 19 -2.87 -11.79 -25.97
C ILE A 19 -2.07 -13.01 -25.50
N SER A 20 -2.41 -14.21 -25.95
CA SER A 20 -1.65 -15.44 -25.64
C SER A 20 -0.25 -15.44 -26.28
N TYR A 21 -0.10 -14.91 -27.50
CA TYR A 21 1.21 -14.77 -28.16
C TYR A 21 2.11 -13.76 -27.43
N ASN A 22 1.55 -12.61 -27.00
CA ASN A 22 2.32 -11.63 -26.23
C ASN A 22 2.68 -12.13 -24.80
N GLN A 23 1.82 -12.93 -24.16
CA GLN A 23 2.17 -13.54 -22.87
C GLN A 23 3.18 -14.69 -23.00
N ALA A 24 3.23 -15.37 -24.15
CA ALA A 24 4.28 -16.37 -24.43
C ALA A 24 5.65 -15.73 -24.72
N GLU A 25 5.70 -14.52 -25.30
CA GLU A 25 6.96 -13.77 -25.50
C GLU A 25 7.43 -13.01 -24.25
N ALA A 26 6.53 -12.62 -23.34
CA ALA A 26 6.92 -12.06 -22.03
C ALA A 26 7.73 -13.06 -21.16
N GLY A 27 7.67 -14.36 -21.47
CA GLY A 27 8.47 -15.40 -20.83
C GLY A 27 9.91 -15.51 -21.33
N LYS A 28 10.36 -14.71 -22.31
CA LYS A 28 11.73 -14.80 -22.86
C LYS A 28 12.46 -13.46 -22.83
N LYS A 29 13.39 -13.36 -21.85
CA LYS A 29 14.30 -12.25 -21.52
C LYS A 29 13.76 -11.23 -20.50
N SER A 30 13.44 -11.70 -19.29
CA SER A 30 13.76 -10.86 -18.12
C SER A 30 15.27 -10.69 -18.10
N SER A 31 15.77 -9.55 -18.60
CA SER A 31 17.14 -9.16 -18.30
C SER A 31 17.16 -8.83 -16.82
N SER A 32 17.59 -9.78 -15.99
CA SER A 32 17.72 -9.60 -14.54
C SER A 32 18.51 -8.33 -14.30
N PHE A 33 17.87 -7.31 -13.72
CA PHE A 33 18.59 -6.17 -13.20
C PHE A 33 19.50 -6.65 -12.06
N LYS A 34 20.66 -6.02 -11.96
CA LYS A 34 21.71 -6.26 -10.98
C LYS A 34 21.88 -5.00 -10.15
N VAL A 35 22.18 -5.16 -8.88
CA VAL A 35 22.58 -4.07 -8.00
C VAL A 35 24.10 -3.99 -8.03
N CYS A 36 24.62 -2.82 -8.35
CA CYS A 36 26.06 -2.55 -8.40
C CYS A 36 26.39 -1.57 -7.27
N GLN A 37 27.48 -1.84 -6.56
CA GLN A 37 28.07 -0.91 -5.60
C GLN A 37 29.29 -0.24 -6.24
N THR A 38 29.37 1.08 -6.16
CA THR A 38 30.53 1.86 -6.58
C THR A 38 31.57 1.95 -5.47
N GLU A 39 32.77 2.48 -5.77
CA GLU A 39 33.85 2.67 -4.77
C GLU A 39 33.45 3.62 -3.62
N ASP A 40 32.52 4.54 -3.86
CA ASP A 40 31.93 5.44 -2.85
C ASP A 40 30.69 4.84 -2.16
N GLU A 41 30.49 3.52 -2.27
CA GLU A 41 29.38 2.76 -1.66
C GLU A 41 27.98 3.09 -2.20
N THR A 42 27.87 3.89 -3.25
CA THR A 42 26.58 4.19 -3.90
C THR A 42 26.00 2.95 -4.59
N LEU A 43 24.71 2.68 -4.34
CA LEU A 43 23.98 1.56 -4.96
C LEU A 43 23.28 1.99 -6.26
N ILE A 44 23.47 1.22 -7.33
CA ILE A 44 22.89 1.51 -8.65
C ILE A 44 22.30 0.24 -9.27
N VAL A 45 21.08 0.33 -9.82
CA VAL A 45 20.39 -0.79 -10.47
C VAL A 45 20.59 -0.75 -11.99
N ARG A 46 21.23 -1.77 -12.58
CA ARG A 46 21.56 -1.82 -14.03
C ARG A 46 21.56 -3.26 -14.57
N LYS A 47 21.69 -3.45 -15.89
CA LYS A 47 21.71 -4.80 -16.50
C LYS A 47 23.03 -5.57 -16.33
N LYS A 48 24.15 -4.88 -16.08
CA LYS A 48 25.49 -5.46 -15.90
C LYS A 48 26.34 -4.53 -15.02
N CYS A 49 27.03 -5.08 -14.03
CA CYS A 49 28.06 -4.38 -13.26
C CYS A 49 29.48 -4.72 -13.79
N LYS A 50 29.70 -5.98 -14.21
CA LYS A 50 30.97 -6.44 -14.76
C LYS A 50 31.34 -5.69 -16.05
N GLY A 51 32.45 -4.95 -16.02
CA GLY A 51 33.01 -4.23 -17.17
C GLY A 51 33.27 -2.73 -16.93
N ARG A 52 32.93 -2.19 -15.75
CA ARG A 52 33.31 -0.85 -15.33
C ARG A 52 34.29 -0.91 -14.17
N ALA A 53 35.37 -0.14 -14.27
CA ALA A 53 36.34 -0.01 -13.18
C ALA A 53 35.63 0.61 -11.96
N GLY A 54 35.85 0.02 -10.78
CA GLY A 54 35.28 0.51 -9.53
C GLY A 54 33.82 0.12 -9.24
N GLU A 55 33.20 -0.75 -10.04
CA GLU A 55 31.84 -1.27 -9.76
C GLU A 55 31.89 -2.77 -9.40
N THR A 56 31.29 -3.13 -8.27
CA THR A 56 31.13 -4.53 -7.81
C THR A 56 29.67 -4.94 -7.89
N GLU A 57 29.37 -6.12 -8.47
CA GLU A 57 28.02 -6.69 -8.44
C GLU A 57 27.74 -7.20 -7.02
N LEU A 58 26.66 -6.74 -6.41
CA LEU A 58 26.20 -7.23 -5.12
C LEU A 58 25.33 -8.46 -5.31
N ASP A 59 25.57 -9.46 -4.46
CA ASP A 59 24.64 -10.57 -4.32
C ASP A 59 23.42 -10.08 -3.54
N LEU A 60 22.25 -10.16 -4.15
CA LEU A 60 21.00 -9.72 -3.49
C LEU A 60 20.73 -10.54 -2.23
N GLU A 61 21.13 -11.81 -2.21
CA GLU A 61 20.99 -12.66 -1.02
C GLU A 61 21.86 -12.15 0.14
N SER A 62 23.01 -11.53 -0.15
CA SER A 62 23.86 -10.91 0.87
C SER A 62 23.33 -9.57 1.40
N LEU A 63 22.35 -8.96 0.73
CA LEU A 63 21.70 -7.73 1.17
C LEU A 63 20.45 -8.00 2.02
N ILE A 64 20.00 -9.24 2.06
CA ILE A 64 18.96 -9.67 2.99
C ILE A 64 19.66 -9.80 4.35
N GLY A 65 19.40 -8.85 5.24
CA GLY A 65 19.80 -8.99 6.64
C GLY A 65 19.14 -10.22 7.26
N GLU A 66 19.71 -10.74 8.33
CA GLU A 66 19.00 -11.73 9.15
C GLU A 66 17.66 -11.14 9.57
N ASP A 67 16.62 -11.98 9.63
CA ASP A 67 15.38 -11.59 10.27
C ASP A 67 15.73 -11.09 11.68
N GLY A 68 15.10 -9.98 12.10
CA GLY A 68 15.22 -9.54 13.47
C GLY A 68 14.71 -10.64 14.41
N GLU A 69 15.21 -10.67 15.64
CA GLU A 69 14.61 -11.53 16.67
C GLU A 69 13.11 -11.22 16.74
N ASP A 70 12.29 -12.27 16.80
CA ASP A 70 10.89 -12.12 17.15
C ASP A 70 10.84 -11.29 18.44
N GLY A 71 10.00 -10.25 18.45
CA GLY A 71 9.74 -9.51 19.68
C GLY A 71 9.30 -10.52 20.74
N SER A 72 9.74 -10.33 21.99
CA SER A 72 9.23 -11.14 23.09
C SER A 72 7.71 -11.08 23.07
N ASP A 73 7.04 -12.22 23.18
CA ASP A 73 5.62 -12.26 23.51
C ASP A 73 5.45 -11.37 24.76
N GLY A 74 4.79 -10.23 24.59
CA GLY A 74 4.45 -9.38 25.72
C GLY A 74 3.58 -10.20 26.68
N GLU A 75 3.50 -9.78 27.94
CA GLU A 75 2.52 -10.33 28.89
C GLU A 75 1.07 -10.27 28.33
N ASN A 76 0.89 -9.36 27.36
CA ASN A 76 -0.29 -9.07 26.55
C ASN A 76 -0.01 -9.22 25.03
N GLY A 77 0.62 -10.33 24.60
CA GLY A 77 0.80 -10.60 23.17
C GLY A 77 -0.53 -10.45 22.42
N ALA A 78 -0.58 -9.73 21.29
CA ALA A 78 -1.84 -9.39 20.61
C ALA A 78 -2.63 -10.66 20.22
N THR A 79 -3.59 -11.05 21.06
CA THR A 79 -4.33 -12.31 20.88
C THR A 79 -5.52 -12.17 19.92
N ASN A 80 -5.97 -10.94 19.64
CA ASN A 80 -7.18 -10.66 18.86
C ASN A 80 -7.05 -9.37 18.03
N ALA A 81 -6.41 -9.46 16.86
CA ALA A 81 -6.37 -8.34 15.91
C ALA A 81 -7.66 -8.28 15.08
N VAL A 82 -8.33 -7.12 15.09
CA VAL A 82 -9.54 -6.85 14.29
C VAL A 82 -9.37 -5.60 13.45
N ILE A 83 -9.95 -5.58 12.24
CA ILE A 83 -10.01 -4.39 11.39
C ILE A 83 -11.36 -3.73 11.57
N ARG A 84 -11.35 -2.45 11.94
CA ARG A 84 -12.53 -1.59 12.00
C ARG A 84 -12.51 -0.60 10.85
N THR A 85 -13.69 -0.12 10.46
CA THR A 85 -13.81 0.77 9.32
C THR A 85 -14.96 1.74 9.47
N VAL A 86 -14.71 3.00 9.09
CA VAL A 86 -15.73 4.02 8.89
C VAL A 86 -15.69 4.50 7.44
N GLU A 87 -16.87 4.68 6.84
CA GLU A 87 -17.04 5.14 5.47
C GLU A 87 -17.99 6.35 5.44
N GLN A 88 -17.63 7.37 4.67
CA GLN A 88 -18.43 8.58 4.50
C GLN A 88 -18.33 9.11 3.07
N VAL A 89 -19.47 9.44 2.47
CA VAL A 89 -19.53 10.20 1.22
C VAL A 89 -19.56 11.69 1.57
N SER A 90 -18.65 12.48 0.99
CA SER A 90 -18.59 13.92 1.23
C SER A 90 -18.08 14.69 0.01
N ASN A 91 -18.54 15.93 -0.13
CA ASN A 91 -18.01 16.93 -1.07
C ASN A 91 -17.28 18.07 -0.36
N ALA A 92 -17.10 17.97 0.96
CA ALA A 92 -16.38 18.99 1.72
C ALA A 92 -14.94 19.10 1.21
N THR A 93 -14.43 20.33 1.10
CA THR A 93 -13.04 20.58 0.67
C THR A 93 -12.00 20.02 1.64
N GLN A 94 -12.41 19.84 2.90
CA GLN A 94 -11.64 19.24 3.98
C GLN A 94 -12.55 18.34 4.80
N LEU A 95 -12.04 17.18 5.22
CA LEU A 95 -12.77 16.23 6.04
C LEU A 95 -11.82 15.56 7.03
N ASN A 96 -12.20 15.55 8.31
CA ASN A 96 -11.61 14.65 9.29
C ASN A 96 -12.52 13.41 9.39
N LEU A 97 -11.93 12.23 9.25
CA LEU A 97 -12.64 10.97 9.47
C LEU A 97 -11.78 10.09 10.37
N SER A 98 -12.38 9.60 11.45
CA SER A 98 -11.75 8.67 12.39
C SER A 98 -12.44 7.31 12.34
N SER A 99 -11.65 6.25 12.51
CA SER A 99 -12.15 4.89 12.76
C SER A 99 -11.71 4.45 14.17
N PRO A 100 -12.64 4.33 15.13
CA PRO A 100 -12.29 3.99 16.51
C PRO A 100 -12.18 2.48 16.72
N CYS A 101 -11.35 2.10 17.70
CA CYS A 101 -11.34 0.82 18.38
C CYS A 101 -12.43 0.75 19.45
N ASN A 102 -12.77 -0.46 19.92
CA ASN A 102 -13.64 -0.59 21.08
C ASN A 102 -12.89 -0.22 22.37
N GLU A 103 -13.64 0.06 23.42
CA GLU A 103 -13.07 0.23 24.76
C GLU A 103 -12.18 -0.97 25.16
N GLY A 104 -10.97 -0.67 25.63
CA GLY A 104 -9.97 -1.67 26.01
C GLY A 104 -9.12 -2.24 24.87
N GLU A 105 -9.37 -1.84 23.62
CA GLU A 105 -8.50 -2.16 22.48
C GLU A 105 -7.51 -1.02 22.21
N VAL A 106 -6.37 -1.36 21.58
CA VAL A 106 -5.33 -0.41 21.17
C VAL A 106 -5.24 -0.36 19.65
N ALA A 107 -5.22 0.85 19.08
CA ALA A 107 -4.98 1.09 17.67
C ALA A 107 -3.49 0.98 17.34
N VAL A 108 -3.09 -0.12 16.71
CA VAL A 108 -1.68 -0.39 16.35
C VAL A 108 -1.34 -0.04 14.91
N GLY A 109 -2.36 0.32 14.11
CA GLY A 109 -2.18 0.75 12.74
C GLY A 109 -3.49 1.15 12.09
N GLY A 110 -3.41 1.67 10.87
CA GLY A 110 -4.58 2.03 10.11
C GLY A 110 -4.24 2.59 8.74
N GLY A 111 -5.21 3.22 8.11
CA GLY A 111 -5.04 3.88 6.83
C GLY A 111 -6.37 4.24 6.19
N PHE A 112 -6.36 4.46 4.89
CA PHE A 112 -7.54 4.92 4.18
C PHE A 112 -7.61 4.42 2.73
N ALA A 113 -8.81 4.53 2.17
CA ALA A 113 -9.07 4.45 0.74
C ALA A 113 -10.05 5.55 0.33
N THR A 114 -9.93 6.01 -0.91
CA THR A 114 -10.87 6.94 -1.53
C THR A 114 -11.43 6.33 -2.80
N TYR A 115 -12.73 6.51 -3.03
CA TYR A 115 -13.43 6.01 -4.21
C TYR A 115 -14.31 7.09 -4.81
N GLY A 116 -14.24 7.23 -6.14
CA GLY A 116 -14.84 8.36 -6.84
C GLY A 116 -14.00 9.63 -6.70
N GLY A 117 -14.06 10.49 -7.71
CA GLY A 117 -13.23 11.70 -7.81
C GLY A 117 -11.80 11.43 -8.30
N THR A 118 -11.08 12.51 -8.63
CA THR A 118 -9.74 12.43 -9.25
C THR A 118 -8.62 13.08 -8.44
N THR A 119 -8.94 13.83 -7.37
CA THR A 119 -7.98 14.75 -6.73
C THR A 119 -7.96 14.74 -5.20
N ALA A 120 -8.65 13.80 -4.55
CA ALA A 120 -8.54 13.67 -3.10
C ALA A 120 -7.23 13.03 -2.66
N PHE A 121 -6.64 13.56 -1.61
CA PHE A 121 -5.46 13.00 -0.95
C PHE A 121 -5.57 13.16 0.57
N ALA A 122 -4.90 12.27 1.31
CA ALA A 122 -4.71 12.45 2.74
C ALA A 122 -3.54 13.41 2.98
N ALA A 123 -3.78 14.41 3.82
CA ALA A 123 -2.75 15.32 4.29
C ALA A 123 -2.14 14.87 5.62
N LEU A 124 -2.88 14.11 6.44
CA LEU A 124 -2.41 13.48 7.67
C LEU A 124 -3.10 12.12 7.87
N SER A 125 -2.40 11.18 8.50
CA SER A 125 -2.90 9.85 8.86
C SER A 125 -2.13 9.37 10.09
N GLU A 126 -2.79 9.31 11.24
CA GLU A 126 -2.12 9.09 12.52
C GLU A 126 -3.02 8.39 13.56
N PRO A 127 -2.42 7.67 14.53
CA PRO A 127 -3.14 7.16 15.68
C PRO A 127 -3.48 8.30 16.66
N LEU A 128 -4.65 8.26 17.29
CA LEU A 128 -5.08 9.24 18.31
C LEU A 128 -5.81 8.54 19.47
N SER A 129 -6.00 9.28 20.56
CA SER A 129 -6.85 8.88 21.70
C SER A 129 -7.80 10.02 22.05
N GLU A 130 -9.11 9.72 22.19
CA GLU A 130 -10.16 10.71 22.49
C GLU A 130 -10.16 11.95 21.56
N GLY A 131 -9.60 11.78 20.37
CA GLY A 131 -9.39 12.82 19.38
C GLY A 131 -8.35 13.88 19.69
N SER A 132 -7.50 13.65 20.70
CA SER A 132 -6.36 14.46 21.07
C SER A 132 -5.05 13.91 20.48
N THR A 133 -4.15 14.80 20.11
CA THR A 133 -2.76 14.46 19.78
C THR A 133 -1.98 14.29 21.08
N PRO A 134 -1.26 13.18 21.30
CA PRO A 134 -0.47 13.00 22.51
C PRO A 134 0.63 14.06 22.64
N GLU A 135 0.88 14.51 23.86
CA GLU A 135 2.08 15.29 24.17
C GLU A 135 3.29 14.35 24.37
N VAL A 136 4.49 14.87 24.11
CA VAL A 136 5.72 14.10 24.27
C VAL A 136 5.94 13.77 25.74
N GLY A 137 5.94 12.48 26.09
CA GLY A 137 6.20 12.00 27.44
C GLY A 137 4.98 11.44 28.17
N ASP A 138 3.79 11.56 27.58
CA ASP A 138 2.58 10.95 28.14
C ASP A 138 2.50 9.45 27.82
N GLU A 139 1.88 8.71 28.74
CA GLU A 139 1.43 7.34 28.48
C GLU A 139 0.27 7.41 27.47
N PHE A 140 0.61 7.27 26.19
CA PHE A 140 -0.34 7.36 25.09
C PHE A 140 -0.74 5.97 24.61
N VAL A 141 -2.02 5.64 24.80
CA VAL A 141 -2.64 4.43 24.26
C VAL A 141 -3.67 4.86 23.21
N PRO A 142 -3.31 4.84 21.91
CA PRO A 142 -4.24 5.23 20.87
C PRO A 142 -5.42 4.27 20.80
N ASP A 143 -6.62 4.80 20.64
CA ASP A 143 -7.86 4.06 20.49
C ASP A 143 -8.57 4.36 19.15
N GLU A 144 -8.00 5.21 18.30
CA GLU A 144 -8.53 5.46 16.96
C GLU A 144 -7.44 5.71 15.92
N TRP A 145 -7.80 5.56 14.64
CA TRP A 145 -7.01 6.05 13.52
C TRP A 145 -7.74 7.19 12.82
N ARG A 146 -7.08 8.34 12.72
CA ARG A 146 -7.64 9.53 12.06
C ARG A 146 -6.93 9.82 10.75
N VAL A 147 -7.72 10.22 9.76
CA VAL A 147 -7.22 10.73 8.49
C VAL A 147 -7.84 12.08 8.19
N PHE A 148 -6.99 13.04 7.84
CA PHE A 148 -7.39 14.35 7.35
C PHE A 148 -7.29 14.38 5.82
N PHE A 149 -8.43 14.50 5.16
CA PHE A 149 -8.54 14.55 3.71
C PHE A 149 -8.61 15.98 3.19
N ARG A 150 -8.00 16.20 2.03
CA ARG A 150 -8.24 17.36 1.17
C ARG A 150 -8.91 16.92 -0.12
N ASN A 151 -9.98 17.64 -0.49
CA ASN A 151 -10.77 17.42 -1.71
C ASN A 151 -10.95 18.78 -2.42
N PRO A 152 -9.91 19.28 -3.11
CA PRO A 152 -9.88 20.64 -3.62
C PRO A 152 -11.02 20.93 -4.61
N ASP A 153 -11.46 19.92 -5.36
CA ASP A 153 -12.46 20.06 -6.40
C ASP A 153 -13.90 19.93 -5.88
N SER A 154 -14.09 19.71 -4.57
CA SER A 154 -15.40 19.57 -3.93
C SER A 154 -16.29 18.52 -4.62
N GLN A 155 -15.69 17.46 -5.16
CA GLN A 155 -16.43 16.36 -5.77
C GLN A 155 -17.00 15.44 -4.68
N ASN A 156 -18.11 14.77 -4.96
CA ASN A 156 -18.59 13.69 -4.09
C ASN A 156 -17.59 12.53 -4.16
N ILE A 157 -16.92 12.26 -3.04
CA ILE A 157 -15.93 11.20 -2.89
C ILE A 157 -16.35 10.35 -1.70
N THR A 158 -16.20 9.03 -1.84
CA THR A 158 -16.35 8.09 -0.74
C THR A 158 -15.01 7.96 -0.04
N PHE A 159 -14.94 8.41 1.21
CA PHE A 159 -13.78 8.29 2.07
C PHE A 159 -13.97 7.10 3.00
N LYS A 160 -12.97 6.25 3.09
CA LYS A 160 -12.96 5.08 3.96
C LYS A 160 -11.71 5.11 4.82
N VAL A 161 -11.85 5.03 6.14
CA VAL A 161 -10.73 4.94 7.09
C VAL A 161 -10.82 3.63 7.82
N TYR A 162 -9.70 2.93 7.98
CA TYR A 162 -9.61 1.67 8.69
C TYR A 162 -8.59 1.74 9.81
N THR A 163 -8.83 0.94 10.84
CA THR A 163 -7.98 0.81 12.03
C THR A 163 -7.76 -0.65 12.33
N ILE A 164 -6.53 -1.02 12.66
CA ILE A 164 -6.15 -2.33 13.18
C ILE A 164 -6.13 -2.19 14.70
N CYS A 165 -7.08 -2.84 15.35
CA CYS A 165 -7.25 -2.83 16.79
C CYS A 165 -6.79 -4.16 17.37
N VAL A 166 -6.05 -4.13 18.47
CA VAL A 166 -5.65 -5.33 19.20
C VAL A 166 -6.17 -5.24 20.63
N SER A 167 -6.65 -6.36 21.15
CA SER A 167 -6.80 -6.51 22.59
C SER A 167 -5.46 -6.91 23.20
N PRO A 168 -5.00 -6.22 24.25
CA PRO A 168 -3.90 -6.70 25.08
C PRO A 168 -4.24 -8.08 25.68
#